data_AF-A0A1H0C1B5-F1
#
_entry.id   AF-A0A1H0C1B5-F1
#
_cell.length_a   1.000
_cell.length_b   1.000
_cell.length_c   1.000
_cell.angle_alpha   90.00
_cell.angle_beta   90.00
_cell.angle_gamma   90.00
#
_symmetry.space_group_name_H-M   'P 1'
#
loop_
_entity.id
_entity.type
_entity.pdbx_description
1 polymer ?
#
loop_
_entity_poly.entity_id
_entity_poly.type
_entity_poly.pdbx_seq_one_letter_code
_entity_poly.pdbx_strand_id
1 'polypeptide(L)'
;MIEPKHFAEVAKAVIENNAYQAIKYISPRLVLKATRQSKFKVSNTRNTFIFTMGRPAVREAEFIKRAVKAGEPFPIKKPQLRFKTYKK
;
A
#
# COMPACT_ATOMS: atom_id res chain seq x y z
N MET A 1 0.70 8.85 -14.08
CA MET A 1 -0.03 7.70 -14.68
C MET A 1 0.30 6.46 -13.85
N ILE A 2 -0.60 5.47 -13.75
CA ILE A 2 -0.27 4.19 -13.09
C ILE A 2 0.39 3.30 -14.13
N GLU A 3 1.62 2.90 -13.86
CA GLU A 3 2.34 1.92 -14.68
C GLU A 3 2.23 0.52 -14.07
N PRO A 4 2.27 -0.56 -14.89
CA PRO A 4 2.25 -1.94 -14.40
C PRO A 4 3.31 -2.23 -13.34
N LYS A 5 4.49 -1.59 -13.42
CA LYS A 5 5.57 -1.72 -12.44
C LYS A 5 5.13 -1.37 -11.01
N HIS A 6 4.21 -0.43 -10.86
CA HIS A 6 3.73 0.00 -9.54
C HIS A 6 2.99 -1.13 -8.82
N PHE A 7 2.29 -2.01 -9.54
CA PHE A 7 1.62 -3.17 -8.96
C PHE A 7 2.63 -4.18 -8.41
N ALA A 8 3.69 -4.45 -9.18
CA ALA A 8 4.77 -5.33 -8.74
C ALA A 8 5.47 -4.79 -7.49
N GLU A 9 5.76 -3.49 -7.45
CA GLU A 9 6.38 -2.84 -6.29
C GLU A 9 5.53 -2.96 -5.01
N VAL A 10 4.23 -2.65 -5.09
CA VAL A 10 3.37 -2.76 -3.89
C VAL A 10 3.16 -4.21 -3.49
N ALA A 11 3.04 -5.15 -4.43
CA ALA A 11 2.93 -6.57 -4.13
C ALA A 11 4.19 -7.11 -3.45
N LYS A 12 5.36 -6.80 -4.04
CA LYS A 12 6.68 -7.13 -3.49
C LYS A 12 6.83 -6.59 -2.07
N ALA A 13 6.46 -5.33 -1.84
CA ALA A 13 6.55 -4.70 -0.52
C ALA A 13 5.66 -5.41 0.52
N VAL A 14 4.47 -5.88 0.16
CA VAL A 14 3.61 -6.66 1.06
C VAL A 14 4.25 -8.01 1.39
N ILE A 15 4.79 -8.72 0.39
CA ILE A 15 5.38 -10.05 0.56
C ILE A 15 6.66 -9.99 1.41
N GLU A 16 7.62 -9.14 1.02
CA GLU A 16 8.94 -9.06 1.67
C GLU A 16 8.86 -8.63 3.13
N ASN A 17 7.95 -7.72 3.45
CA ASN A 17 7.78 -7.22 4.81
C ASN A 17 6.75 -8.01 5.61
N ASN A 18 6.12 -9.04 5.02
CA ASN A 18 4.96 -9.74 5.58
C ASN A 18 3.88 -8.77 6.10
N ALA A 19 3.67 -7.66 5.38
CA ALA A 19 2.71 -6.64 5.75
C ALA A 19 1.28 -7.10 5.44
N TYR A 20 0.29 -6.44 6.03
CA TYR A 20 -1.11 -6.65 5.67
C TYR A 20 -1.48 -5.86 4.40
N GLN A 21 -0.89 -4.68 4.23
CA GLN A 21 -1.23 -3.75 3.16
C GLN A 21 -0.03 -2.86 2.81
N ALA A 22 0.13 -2.53 1.54
CA ALA A 22 1.09 -1.53 1.04
C ALA A 22 0.36 -0.51 0.17
N ILE A 23 0.71 0.77 0.32
CA ILE A 23 0.09 1.88 -0.39
C ILE A 23 1.19 2.70 -1.07
N LYS A 24 1.10 2.84 -2.39
CA LYS A 24 1.93 3.76 -3.17
C LYS A 24 1.13 5.01 -3.52
N TYR A 25 1.72 6.16 -3.24
CA TYR A 25 1.13 7.47 -3.51
C TYR A 25 1.70 8.02 -4.81
N ILE A 26 0.90 8.00 -5.86
CA ILE A 26 1.37 8.34 -7.22
C ILE A 26 1.18 9.84 -7.47
N SER A 27 0.08 10.40 -7.00
CA SER A 27 -0.16 11.84 -6.97
C SER A 27 -1.05 12.19 -5.77
N PRO A 28 -1.26 13.47 -5.46
CA PRO A 28 -2.16 13.88 -4.38
C PRO A 28 -3.61 13.39 -4.52
N ARG A 29 -4.01 12.96 -5.72
CA ARG A 29 -5.36 12.46 -6.03
C ARG A 29 -5.40 11.00 -6.46
N LEU A 30 -4.24 10.33 -6.52
CA LEU A 30 -4.14 8.98 -7.06
C LEU A 30 -3.24 8.11 -6.18
N VAL A 31 -3.84 7.04 -5.67
CA VAL A 31 -3.16 6.03 -4.87
C VAL A 31 -3.34 4.64 -5.49
N LEU A 32 -2.35 3.78 -5.29
CA LEU A 32 -2.41 2.36 -5.57
C LEU A 32 -2.19 1.59 -4.27
N LYS A 33 -3.13 0.71 -3.92
CA LYS A 33 -3.11 -0.03 -2.67
C LYS A 33 -3.19 -1.52 -2.94
N ALA A 34 -2.24 -2.28 -2.40
CA ALA A 34 -2.28 -3.74 -2.36
C ALA A 34 -2.68 -4.18 -0.95
N THR A 35 -3.73 -5.00 -0.83
CA THR A 35 -4.22 -5.52 0.45
C THR A 35 -4.25 -7.04 0.41
N ARG A 36 -3.67 -7.70 1.40
CA ARG A 36 -3.72 -9.15 1.54
C ARG A 36 -5.09 -9.58 2.09
N GLN A 37 -5.79 -10.47 1.39
CA GLN A 37 -7.09 -11.00 1.87
C GLN A 37 -6.94 -12.08 2.93
N SER A 38 -5.86 -12.86 2.83
CA SER A 38 -5.67 -14.06 3.65
C SER A 38 -5.27 -13.73 5.09
N LYS A 39 -5.89 -14.40 6.08
CA LYS A 39 -5.26 -14.65 7.38
C LYS A 39 -4.23 -15.77 7.17
N PHE A 40 -2.99 -15.54 7.60
CA PHE A 40 -1.95 -16.56 7.61
C PHE A 40 -2.46 -17.78 8.41
N LYS A 41 -2.81 -18.84 7.70
CA LYS A 41 -3.13 -20.15 8.27
C LYS A 41 -2.20 -21.14 7.60
N VAL A 42 -1.74 -22.14 8.35
CA VAL A 42 -0.79 -23.17 7.87
C VAL A 42 -1.33 -23.92 6.64
N SER A 43 -2.65 -24.05 6.51
CA SER A 43 -3.31 -24.66 5.34
C SER A 43 -3.49 -23.73 4.14
N ASN A 44 -3.15 -22.44 4.26
CA ASN A 44 -3.40 -21.45 3.22
C ASN A 44 -2.19 -21.31 2.30
N THR A 45 -2.11 -22.19 1.31
CA THR A 45 -1.05 -22.21 0.28
C THR A 45 -1.17 -21.07 -0.74
N ARG A 46 -2.27 -20.30 -0.72
CA ARG A 46 -2.54 -19.22 -1.68
C ARG A 46 -2.36 -17.84 -1.05
N ASN A 47 -1.59 -17.00 -1.72
CA ASN A 47 -1.47 -15.57 -1.39
C ASN A 47 -2.35 -14.75 -2.33
N THR A 48 -3.53 -14.35 -1.86
CA THR A 48 -4.44 -13.48 -2.60
C THR A 48 -4.26 -12.02 -2.19
N PHE A 49 -4.06 -11.16 -3.19
CA PHE A 49 -3.97 -9.71 -3.04
C PHE A 49 -5.10 -9.03 -3.80
N ILE A 50 -5.74 -8.04 -3.18
CA ILE A 50 -6.63 -7.11 -3.85
C ILE A 50 -5.85 -5.83 -4.13
N PHE A 51 -5.89 -5.39 -5.38
CA PHE A 51 -5.40 -4.07 -5.76
C PHE A 51 -6.57 -3.10 -5.87
N THR A 52 -6.44 -1.93 -5.28
CA THR A 52 -7.39 -0.83 -5.41
C THR A 52 -6.64 0.39 -5.90
N MET A 53 -7.12 1.00 -6.97
CA MET A 53 -6.59 2.27 -7.47
C MET A 53 -7.67 3.34 -7.50
N GLY A 54 -7.29 4.57 -7.22
CA GLY A 54 -8.21 5.71 -7.35
C GLY A 54 -7.94 6.82 -6.35
N ARG A 55 -9.01 7.52 -5.97
CA ARG A 55 -8.95 8.66 -5.05
C ARG A 55 -8.51 8.19 -3.65
N PRO A 56 -7.62 8.94 -2.98
CA PRO A 56 -7.21 8.61 -1.61
C PRO A 56 -8.41 8.67 -0.66
N ALA A 57 -8.51 7.68 0.22
CA ALA A 57 -9.39 7.70 1.38
C ALA A 57 -8.92 8.71 2.42
N VAL A 58 -9.74 8.99 3.45
CA VAL A 58 -9.46 10.02 4.48
C VAL A 58 -8.05 9.90 5.08
N ARG A 59 -7.67 8.71 5.57
CA ARG A 59 -6.33 8.48 6.16
C ARG A 59 -5.19 8.61 5.15
N GLU A 60 -5.44 8.28 3.89
CA GLU A 60 -4.46 8.42 2.82
C GLU A 60 -4.29 9.90 2.45
N ALA A 61 -5.38 10.66 2.43
CA ALA A 61 -5.36 12.11 2.21
C ALA A 61 -4.63 12.85 3.34
N GLU A 62 -4.83 12.45 4.60
CA GLU A 62 -4.06 12.99 5.73
C GLU A 62 -2.56 12.73 5.59
N PHE A 63 -2.17 11.52 5.18
CA PHE A 63 -0.77 11.20 4.90
C PHE A 63 -0.20 12.08 3.78
N ILE A 64 -0.94 12.23 2.68
CA ILE A 64 -0.57 13.11 1.57
C ILE A 64 -0.37 14.55 2.05
N LYS A 65 -1.26 15.09 2.87
CA LYS A 65 -1.12 16.45 3.43
C LYS A 65 0.20 16.59 4.21
N ARG A 66 0.56 15.59 5.02
CA ARG A 66 1.83 15.58 5.77
C ARG A 66 3.04 15.45 4.84
N ALA A 67 2.97 14.60 3.83
CA ALA A 67 4.03 14.42 2.85
C ALA A 67 4.29 15.69 2.02
N VAL A 68 3.22 16.35 1.56
CA VAL A 68 3.31 17.66 0.88
C VAL A 68 3.94 18.71 1.79
N LYS A 69 3.51 18.77 3.06
CA LYS A 69 4.09 19.70 4.05
C LYS A 69 5.58 19.42 4.30
N ALA A 70 6.01 18.17 4.19
CA ALA A 70 7.40 17.76 4.32
C ALA A 70 8.23 17.97 3.03
N GLY A 71 7.61 18.43 1.94
CA GLY A 71 8.30 18.64 0.66
C GLY A 71 8.60 17.35 -0.12
N GLU A 72 7.93 16.24 0.20
CA GLU A 72 8.15 14.96 -0.49
C GLU A 72 7.60 15.04 -1.94
N PRO A 73 8.41 14.69 -2.95
CA PRO A 73 7.97 14.68 -4.33
C PRO A 73 7.04 13.49 -4.61
N PHE A 74 6.09 13.69 -5.53
CA PHE A 74 5.27 12.61 -6.07
C PHE A 74 5.86 12.08 -7.37
N PRO A 75 5.83 10.75 -7.62
CA PRO A 75 5.33 9.70 -6.73
C PRO A 75 6.23 9.45 -5.52
N ILE A 76 5.63 9.22 -4.35
CA ILE A 76 6.39 8.92 -3.13
C ILE A 76 7.14 7.60 -3.33
N LYS A 77 8.46 7.65 -3.18
CA LYS A 77 9.37 6.54 -3.54
C LYS A 77 9.07 5.26 -2.74
N LYS A 78 8.85 5.41 -1.43
CA LYS A 78 8.61 4.28 -0.53
C LYS A 78 7.12 4.05 -0.34
N PRO A 79 6.61 2.82 -0.54
CA PRO A 79 5.23 2.51 -0.21
C PRO A 79 5.01 2.57 1.31
N GLN A 80 3.89 3.13 1.73
CA GLN A 80 3.47 3.06 3.13
C GLN A 80 3.00 1.63 3.43
N LEU A 81 3.67 0.98 4.37
CA LEU A 81 3.30 -0.34 4.87
C LEU A 81 2.32 -0.20 6.03
N ARG A 82 1.37 -1.13 6.11
CA ARG A 82 0.50 -1.32 7.26
C ARG A 82 0.54 -2.76 7.71
N PHE A 83 0.82 -2.94 8.99
CA PHE A 83 0.87 -4.24 9.64
C PHE A 83 -0.43 -4.48 10.41
N LYS A 84 -0.85 -5.74 10.50
CA LYS A 84 -1.91 -6.13 11.43
C LYS A 84 -1.27 -6.22 12.81
N THR A 85 -1.68 -5.36 13.73
CA THR A 85 -1.39 -5.53 15.14
C THR A 85 -2.25 -6.67 15.66
N TYR A 86 -1.62 -7.81 15.96
CA TYR A 86 -2.22 -8.77 16.88
C TYR A 86 -2.03 -8.18 18.28
N LYS A 87 -3.12 -7.85 18.98
CA LYS A 87 -3.01 -7.58 20.42
C LYS A 87 -2.46 -8.86 21.05
N LYS A 88 -1.26 -8.77 21.62
CA LYS A 88 -0.75 -9.78 22.55
C LYS A 88 -1.59 -9.74 23.81
#